data_AF-A0AAU2UNM1-F1
#
_entry.id   AF-A0AAU2UNM1-F1
#
_cell.length_a   1.000
_cell.length_b   1.000
_cell.length_c   1.000
_cell.angle_alpha   90.00
_cell.angle_beta   90.00
_cell.angle_gamma   90.00
#
_symmetry.space_group_name_H-M   'P 1'
#
loop_
_entity.id
_entity.type
_entity.pdbx_description
1 polymer ?
#
loop_
_entity_poly.entity_id
_entity_poly.type
_entity_poly.pdbx_seq_one_letter_code
_entity_poly.pdbx_strand_id
1 'polypeptide(L)'
;MAETGHSDRAADVLADVLAEVRERVDRREALGEAQVAVLEAAVNIVRAGQPGIEVMPVERSELVREALGAVRAATVATGVALTYAHRTARVPA
;
A
#
# COMPACT_ATOMS: atom_id res chain seq x y z
N MET A 1 25.35 -11.66 -8.61
CA MET A 1 25.24 -10.20 -8.36
C MET A 1 24.20 -9.51 -9.26
N ALA A 2 23.13 -10.21 -9.68
CA ALA A 2 22.10 -9.63 -10.58
C ALA A 2 20.76 -9.31 -9.88
N GLU A 3 20.50 -9.86 -8.69
CA GLU A 3 19.22 -9.71 -7.98
C GLU A 3 19.05 -8.34 -7.33
N THR A 4 20.14 -7.67 -6.94
CA THR A 4 20.10 -6.37 -6.24
C THR A 4 19.47 -5.28 -7.10
N GLY A 5 19.83 -5.21 -8.39
CA GLY A 5 19.30 -4.21 -9.31
C GLY A 5 17.83 -4.42 -9.74
N HIS A 6 17.24 -5.59 -9.48
CA HIS A 6 15.82 -5.85 -9.78
C HIS A 6 14.91 -5.41 -8.63
N SER A 7 15.32 -5.66 -7.38
CA SER A 7 14.58 -5.25 -6.18
C SER A 7 14.56 -3.73 -6.01
N ASP A 8 15.69 -3.06 -6.28
CA ASP A 8 15.77 -1.59 -6.21
C ASP A 8 14.84 -0.91 -7.22
N ARG A 9 14.81 -1.42 -8.46
CA ARG A 9 13.87 -0.93 -9.49
C ARG A 9 12.42 -1.20 -9.13
N ALA A 10 12.12 -2.28 -8.41
CA ALA A 10 10.75 -2.59 -8.01
C ALA A 10 10.23 -1.59 -6.95
N ALA A 11 11.07 -1.21 -5.98
CA ALA A 11 10.71 -0.20 -4.98
C ALA A 11 10.44 1.17 -5.63
N ASP A 12 11.28 1.56 -6.59
CA ASP A 12 11.16 2.83 -7.31
C ASP A 12 9.88 2.87 -8.17
N VAL A 13 9.63 1.81 -8.96
CA VAL A 13 8.40 1.72 -9.78
C VAL A 13 7.15 1.76 -8.91
N LEU A 14 7.11 1.07 -7.77
CA LEU A 14 5.98 1.12 -6.86
C LEU A 14 5.80 2.51 -6.22
N ALA A 15 6.90 3.21 -5.92
CA ALA A 15 6.85 4.56 -5.39
C ALA A 15 6.32 5.56 -6.42
N ASP A 16 6.72 5.43 -7.69
CA ASP A 16 6.21 6.24 -8.80
C ASP A 16 4.71 6.01 -9.04
N VAL A 17 4.28 4.74 -9.06
CA VAL A 17 2.87 4.38 -9.16
C VAL A 17 2.08 4.92 -7.97
N LEU A 18 2.62 4.82 -6.75
CA LEU A 18 1.98 5.40 -5.56
C LEU A 18 1.81 6.92 -5.68
N ALA A 19 2.81 7.63 -6.21
CA ALA A 19 2.72 9.07 -6.45
C ALA A 19 1.61 9.40 -7.47
N GLU A 20 1.59 8.71 -8.60
CA GLU A 20 0.58 8.88 -9.65
C GLU A 20 -0.84 8.58 -9.14
N VAL A 21 -1.00 7.51 -8.35
CA VAL A 21 -2.30 7.14 -7.77
C VAL A 21 -2.77 8.19 -6.77
N ARG A 22 -1.88 8.72 -5.91
CA ARG A 22 -2.23 9.78 -4.95
C ARG A 22 -2.74 11.06 -5.61
N GLU A 23 -2.31 11.35 -6.84
CA GLU A 23 -2.80 12.51 -7.60
C GLU A 23 -4.16 12.28 -8.26
N ARG A 24 -4.47 11.02 -8.61
CA ARG A 24 -5.66 10.68 -9.42
C ARG A 24 -6.82 10.10 -8.62
N VAL A 25 -6.54 9.55 -7.44
CA VAL A 25 -7.52 8.87 -6.61
C VAL A 25 -7.98 9.77 -5.48
N ASP A 26 -9.29 9.91 -5.33
CA ASP A 26 -9.86 10.60 -4.17
C ASP A 26 -9.75 9.72 -2.92
N ARG A 27 -8.83 10.07 -2.02
CA ARG A 27 -8.64 9.38 -0.72
C ARG A 27 -9.82 9.58 0.25
N ARG A 28 -10.76 10.48 -0.05
CA ARG A 28 -12.00 10.61 0.72
C ARG A 28 -12.97 9.47 0.42
N GLU A 29 -12.83 8.82 -0.75
CA GLU A 29 -13.55 7.60 -1.06
C GLU A 29 -12.88 6.38 -0.43
N ALA A 30 -13.68 5.50 0.16
CA ALA A 30 -13.17 4.32 0.85
C ALA A 30 -12.39 3.37 -0.07
N LEU A 31 -12.81 3.22 -1.34
CA LEU A 31 -12.05 2.42 -2.30
C LEU A 31 -10.75 3.11 -2.71
N GLY A 32 -10.77 4.44 -2.81
CA GLY A 32 -9.58 5.23 -3.13
C GLY A 32 -8.52 5.15 -2.03
N GLU A 33 -8.93 5.29 -0.76
CA GLU A 33 -8.02 5.09 0.37
C GLU A 33 -7.46 3.67 0.42
N ALA A 34 -8.27 2.66 0.10
CA ALA A 34 -7.79 1.27 0.04
C ALA A 34 -6.69 1.08 -1.01
N GLN A 35 -6.85 1.65 -2.20
CA GLN A 35 -5.85 1.57 -3.27
C GLN A 35 -4.52 2.20 -2.86
N VAL A 36 -4.57 3.40 -2.27
CA VAL A 36 -3.36 4.11 -1.83
C VAL A 36 -2.67 3.35 -0.70
N ALA A 37 -3.41 2.87 0.29
CA ALA A 37 -2.85 2.14 1.43
C ALA A 37 -2.23 0.79 1.02
N VAL A 38 -2.78 0.09 0.02
CA VAL A 38 -2.16 -1.13 -0.53
C VAL A 38 -0.80 -0.83 -1.17
N LEU A 39 -0.70 0.27 -1.92
CA LEU A 39 0.55 0.67 -2.56
C LEU A 39 1.59 1.15 -1.54
N GLU A 40 1.17 1.89 -0.51
CA GLU A 40 2.04 2.25 0.62
C GLU A 40 2.61 1.00 1.31
N ALA A 41 1.77 -0.01 1.57
CA ALA A 41 2.22 -1.28 2.12
C ALA A 41 3.21 -2.00 1.22
N ALA A 42 2.92 -2.06 -0.09
CA ALA A 42 3.78 -2.74 -1.06
C ALA A 42 5.16 -2.07 -1.15
N VAL A 43 5.22 -0.75 -1.23
CA VAL A 43 6.48 0.02 -1.24
C VAL A 43 7.32 -0.32 0.00
N ASN A 44 6.71 -0.28 1.18
CA ASN A 44 7.43 -0.50 2.43
C ASN A 44 7.91 -1.94 2.59
N ILE A 45 7.16 -2.94 2.13
CA ILE A 45 7.58 -4.35 2.12
C ILE A 45 8.78 -4.56 1.19
N VAL A 46 8.70 -4.02 -0.03
CA VAL A 46 9.80 -4.17 -1.01
C VAL A 46 11.06 -3.49 -0.50
N ARG A 47 10.94 -2.27 0.06
CA ARG A 47 12.06 -1.57 0.70
C ARG A 47 12.69 -2.34 1.85
N ALA A 48 11.87 -2.97 2.70
CA ALA A 48 12.36 -3.78 3.82
C ALA A 48 13.12 -5.05 3.37
N GLY A 49 12.91 -5.48 2.12
CA GLY A 49 13.62 -6.59 1.49
C GLY A 49 14.80 -6.16 0.61
N GLN A 50 15.14 -4.86 0.56
CA GLN A 50 16.27 -4.39 -0.23
C GLN A 50 17.61 -4.81 0.39
N PRO A 51 18.61 -5.13 -0.45
CA PRO A 51 19.97 -5.34 0.00
C PRO A 51 20.47 -4.15 0.82
N GLY A 52 21.14 -4.41 1.94
CA GLY A 52 21.60 -3.36 2.86
C GLY A 52 20.56 -2.97 3.91
N ILE A 53 19.27 -2.89 3.57
CA ILE A 53 18.19 -2.71 4.57
C ILE A 53 17.95 -4.01 5.34
N GLU A 54 18.04 -5.16 4.66
CA GLU A 54 17.78 -6.47 5.28
C GLU A 54 18.69 -6.78 6.48
N VAL A 55 19.91 -6.20 6.51
CA VAL A 55 20.90 -6.34 7.59
C VAL A 55 20.79 -5.25 8.66
N MET A 56 19.88 -4.29 8.49
CA MET A 56 19.61 -3.17 9.39
C MET A 56 18.30 -3.42 10.15
N PRO A 57 18.35 -4.08 11.33
CA PRO A 57 17.15 -4.64 11.96
C PRO A 57 16.15 -3.59 12.45
N VAL A 58 16.60 -2.39 12.83
CA VAL A 58 15.71 -1.32 13.31
C VAL A 58 14.93 -0.72 12.14
N GLU A 59 15.65 -0.29 11.11
CA GLU A 59 15.12 0.31 9.89
C GLU A 59 14.18 -0.66 9.17
N ARG A 60 14.57 -1.94 9.08
CA ARG A 60 13.70 -3.00 8.54
C ARG A 60 12.42 -3.15 9.37
N SER A 61 12.53 -3.13 10.69
CA SER A 61 11.35 -3.27 11.57
C SER A 61 10.39 -2.07 11.47
N GLU A 62 10.92 -0.86 11.26
CA GLU A 62 10.12 0.34 11.02
C GLU A 62 9.34 0.23 9.71
N LEU A 63 10.01 -0.14 8.61
CA LEU A 63 9.35 -0.35 7.32
C LEU A 63 8.27 -1.41 7.39
N VAL A 64 8.54 -2.55 8.04
CA VAL A 64 7.54 -3.61 8.24
C VAL A 64 6.37 -3.12 9.09
N ARG A 65 6.62 -2.34 10.15
CA ARG A 65 5.56 -1.76 10.99
C ARG A 65 4.68 -0.80 10.20
N GLU A 66 5.28 0.07 9.38
CA GLU A 66 4.54 0.98 8.51
C GLU A 66 3.69 0.22 7.49
N ALA A 67 4.27 -0.82 6.86
CA ALA A 67 3.52 -1.68 5.95
C ALA A 67 2.31 -2.33 6.62
N LEU A 68 2.46 -2.85 7.85
CA LEU A 68 1.35 -3.42 8.62
C LEU A 68 0.27 -2.38 8.93
N GLY A 69 0.66 -1.15 9.24
CA GLY A 69 -0.25 -0.02 9.43
C GLY A 69 -1.07 0.26 8.17
N ALA A 70 -0.40 0.29 7.01
CA ALA A 70 -1.03 0.51 5.71
C ALA A 70 -1.96 -0.66 5.30
N VAL A 71 -1.56 -1.92 5.52
CA VAL A 71 -2.43 -3.09 5.30
C VAL A 71 -3.69 -3.01 6.15
N ARG A 72 -3.57 -2.61 7.43
CA ARG A 72 -4.74 -2.40 8.31
C ARG A 72 -5.65 -1.32 7.75
N ALA A 73 -5.11 -0.19 7.31
CA ALA A 73 -5.89 0.88 6.70
C ALA A 73 -6.64 0.41 5.44
N ALA A 74 -5.93 -0.29 4.54
CA ALA A 74 -6.52 -0.89 3.34
C ALA A 74 -7.67 -1.85 3.66
N THR A 75 -7.50 -2.69 4.68
CA THR A 75 -8.51 -3.66 5.11
C THR A 75 -9.77 -2.96 5.62
N VAL A 76 -9.61 -1.95 6.47
CA VAL A 76 -10.73 -1.16 7.01
C VAL A 76 -11.45 -0.41 5.87
N ALA A 77 -10.70 0.28 5.02
CA ALA A 77 -11.26 1.05 3.90
C ALA A 77 -12.02 0.15 2.91
N THR A 78 -11.48 -1.04 2.61
CA THR A 78 -12.18 -2.05 1.80
C THR A 78 -13.48 -2.53 2.45
N GLY A 79 -13.46 -2.80 3.76
CA GLY A 79 -14.67 -3.18 4.50
C GLY A 79 -15.75 -2.10 4.47
N VAL A 80 -15.34 -0.82 4.57
CA VAL A 80 -16.24 0.33 4.43
C VAL A 80 -16.82 0.40 3.01
N ALA A 81 -15.99 0.29 1.98
CA ALA A 81 -16.43 0.30 0.58
C ALA A 81 -17.47 -0.80 0.30
N LEU A 82 -17.21 -2.03 0.77
CA LEU A 82 -18.15 -3.15 0.66
C LEU A 82 -19.46 -2.88 1.40
N THR A 83 -19.40 -2.31 2.60
CA THR A 83 -20.61 -1.99 3.38
C THR A 83 -21.48 -0.97 2.65
N TYR A 84 -20.87 0.07 2.05
CA TYR A 84 -21.59 1.06 1.25
C TYR A 84 -22.20 0.44 -0.01
N ALA A 85 -21.46 -0.41 -0.72
CA ALA A 85 -21.96 -1.13 -1.90
C ALA A 85 -23.18 -2.03 -1.55
N HIS A 86 -23.13 -2.73 -0.41
CA HIS A 86 -24.26 -3.57 0.03
C HIS A 86 -25.48 -2.74 0.45
N ARG A 87 -25.28 -1.58 1.08
CA ARG A 87 -26.38 -0.69 1.47
C ARG A 87 -27.08 -0.12 0.23
N THR A 88 -26.32 0.38 -0.74
CA THR A 88 -26.88 0.93 -1.98
C THR A 88 -27.61 -0.13 -2.80
N ALA A 89 -27.11 -1.36 -2.85
CA ALA A 89 -27.77 -2.48 -3.53
C ALA A 89 -29.09 -2.95 -2.87
N ARG A 90 -29.33 -2.63 -1.58
CA ARG A 90 -30.52 -3.08 -0.82
C ARG A 90 -31.63 -2.03 -0.72
N VAL A 91 -31.42 -0.81 -1.18
CA VAL A 91 -32.46 0.22 -1.24
C VAL A 91 -33.08 0.17 -2.64
N PRO A 92 -34.31 -0.38 -2.81
CA PRO A 92 -35.00 -0.29 -4.09
C PRO A 92 -35.38 1.17 -4.36
N ALA A 93 -35.23 1.59 -5.62
CA ALA A 93 -35.64 2.89 -6.12
C ALA A 93 -37.16 3.09 -6.06
#